data_AF-A0A2E2N965-F1
#
_entry.id   AF-A0A2E2N965-F1
#
_cell.length_a   1.000
_cell.length_b   1.000
_cell.length_c   1.000
_cell.angle_alpha   90.00
_cell.angle_beta   90.00
_cell.angle_gamma   90.00
#
_symmetry.space_group_name_H-M   'P 1'
#
loop_
_entity.id
_entity.type
_entity.pdbx_description
1 polymer ?
#
loop_
_entity_poly.entity_id
_entity_poly.type
_entity_poly.pdbx_seq_one_letter_code
_entity_poly.pdbx_strand_id
1 'polypeptide(L)'
;MIGAAGAANAGIVSFSATGGHADATWSIIAPPTSVGSDDFNDRMLRGFAERQNITLDNDLILGGQRIAAGTTVNAFGIFWDPRSGTTIQGDIRFDTDILGVATTFSELAKTDPIAGLGSVTYKDPTLRGLESNRDSYAVAGDTLSIDFRASSPGDFIRVFTAVPTPGAVACLAAAGVGAVAIRRRR
;
A
#
# COMPACT_ATOMS: atom_id res chain seq x y z
N MET A 1 31.13 -11.68 13.54
CA MET A 1 29.66 -11.78 13.44
C MET A 1 29.19 -10.58 12.64
N ILE A 2 28.76 -10.79 11.39
CA ILE A 2 28.22 -9.73 10.54
C ILE A 2 26.76 -9.58 10.96
N GLY A 3 26.40 -8.45 11.57
CA GLY A 3 25.02 -8.18 11.98
C GLY A 3 24.14 -8.11 10.74
N ALA A 4 23.10 -8.94 10.69
CA ALA A 4 22.05 -8.82 9.68
C ALA A 4 21.37 -7.46 9.88
N ALA A 5 21.45 -6.59 8.88
CA ALA A 5 20.63 -5.38 8.84
C ALA A 5 19.17 -5.84 8.73
N GLY A 6 18.36 -5.57 9.76
CA GLY A 6 16.92 -5.82 9.70
C GLY A 6 16.30 -5.04 8.54
N ALA A 7 15.39 -5.66 7.80
CA ALA A 7 14.63 -4.97 6.76
C ALA A 7 13.85 -3.82 7.40
N ALA A 8 13.97 -2.62 6.84
CA ALA A 8 13.18 -1.47 7.24
C ALA A 8 11.71 -1.71 6.83
N ASN A 9 10.75 -1.27 7.65
CA ASN A 9 9.34 -1.28 7.26
C ASN A 9 9.10 -0.29 6.12
N ALA A 10 8.31 -0.68 5.13
CA ALA A 10 7.88 0.24 4.08
C ALA A 10 6.74 1.14 4.58
N GLY A 11 6.59 2.30 3.96
CA GLY A 11 5.59 3.30 4.32
C GLY A 11 4.81 3.87 3.12
N ILE A 12 3.58 4.28 3.42
CA ILE A 12 2.85 5.25 2.58
C ILE A 12 3.51 6.61 2.83
N VAL A 13 3.94 7.28 1.78
CA VAL A 13 4.67 8.56 1.86
C VAL A 13 3.71 9.74 1.81
N SER A 14 2.79 9.74 0.86
CA SER A 14 1.88 10.87 0.64
C SER A 14 0.68 10.48 -0.21
N PHE A 15 -0.35 11.31 -0.14
CA PHE A 15 -1.39 11.40 -1.16
C PHE A 15 -1.46 12.83 -1.72
N SER A 16 -1.60 12.94 -3.04
CA SER A 16 -1.85 14.20 -3.73
C SER A 16 -3.17 14.12 -4.48
N ALA A 17 -4.19 14.83 -3.98
CA ALA A 17 -5.48 14.93 -4.66
C ALA A 17 -5.33 15.71 -5.98
N THR A 18 -5.84 15.15 -7.06
CA THR A 18 -5.85 15.77 -8.40
C THR A 18 -7.27 16.09 -8.88
N GLY A 19 -8.30 15.55 -8.21
CA GLY A 19 -9.70 15.78 -8.51
C GLY A 19 -10.63 15.05 -7.56
N GLY A 20 -11.91 15.00 -7.92
CA GLY A 20 -12.98 14.46 -7.08
C GLY A 20 -13.70 15.54 -6.25
N HIS A 21 -14.32 15.13 -5.15
CA HIS A 21 -15.13 16.03 -4.34
C HIS A 21 -14.26 17.00 -3.51
N ALA A 22 -14.65 18.27 -3.47
CA ALA A 22 -13.81 19.37 -2.98
C ALA A 22 -13.45 19.29 -1.47
N ASP A 23 -14.20 18.54 -0.68
CA ASP A 23 -13.96 18.32 0.75
C ASP A 23 -13.35 16.94 1.06
N ALA A 24 -12.95 16.18 0.03
CA ALA A 24 -12.29 14.91 0.23
C ALA A 24 -10.93 15.14 0.90
N THR A 25 -10.71 14.47 2.03
CA THR A 25 -9.45 14.54 2.78
C THR A 25 -8.71 13.21 2.71
N TRP A 26 -7.47 13.19 3.21
CA TRP A 26 -6.70 11.95 3.30
C TRP A 26 -5.97 11.85 4.64
N SER A 27 -5.76 10.63 5.13
CA SER A 27 -4.96 10.37 6.33
C SER A 27 -4.27 9.01 6.27
N ILE A 28 -3.01 8.98 6.69
CA ILE A 28 -2.37 7.72 7.14
C ILE A 28 -2.84 7.49 8.57
N ILE A 29 -3.35 6.30 8.86
CA ILE A 29 -3.80 5.93 10.21
C ILE A 29 -3.01 4.72 10.72
N ALA A 30 -3.03 4.53 12.04
CA ALA A 30 -2.68 3.23 12.62
C ALA A 30 -3.68 2.16 12.18
N PRO A 31 -3.32 0.86 12.21
CA PRO A 31 -4.26 -0.22 11.92
C PRO A 31 -5.56 -0.05 12.71
N PRO A 32 -6.72 0.06 12.04
CA PRO A 32 -7.99 0.22 12.72
C PRO A 32 -8.45 -1.10 13.35
N THR A 33 -9.47 -1.07 14.20
CA THR A 33 -10.05 -2.30 14.77
C THR A 33 -10.87 -3.09 13.74
N SER A 34 -11.40 -2.41 12.72
CA SER A 34 -12.11 -3.02 11.61
C SER A 34 -12.00 -2.16 10.34
N VAL A 35 -12.20 -2.81 9.19
CA VAL A 35 -12.35 -2.17 7.89
C VAL A 35 -13.47 -2.83 7.09
N GLY A 36 -14.08 -2.07 6.18
CA GLY A 36 -15.19 -2.50 5.33
C GLY A 36 -16.55 -2.35 6.01
N SER A 37 -17.64 -2.61 5.26
CA SER A 37 -19.02 -2.60 5.77
C SER A 37 -19.37 -1.37 6.62
N ASP A 38 -19.19 -0.17 6.05
CA ASP A 38 -19.63 1.12 6.62
C ASP A 38 -18.89 1.62 7.88
N ASP A 39 -17.63 1.24 8.04
CA ASP A 39 -16.85 1.55 9.24
C ASP A 39 -16.49 3.03 9.40
N PHE A 40 -16.47 3.83 8.33
CA PHE A 40 -16.01 5.23 8.41
C PHE A 40 -17.06 6.25 7.97
N ASN A 41 -17.87 5.94 6.93
CA ASN A 41 -18.99 6.78 6.47
C ASN A 41 -18.64 8.28 6.29
N ASP A 42 -17.43 8.57 5.85
CA ASP A 42 -16.95 9.94 5.66
C ASP A 42 -16.10 10.08 4.39
N ARG A 43 -15.83 11.32 4.01
CA ARG A 43 -15.09 11.65 2.79
C ARG A 43 -13.58 11.70 3.04
N MET A 44 -13.05 10.80 3.86
CA MET A 44 -11.62 10.71 4.11
C MET A 44 -11.03 9.42 3.54
N LEU A 45 -10.15 9.55 2.54
CA LEU A 45 -9.32 8.46 2.05
C LEU A 45 -8.33 8.09 3.12
N ARG A 46 -8.22 6.80 3.42
CA ARG A 46 -7.31 6.35 4.47
C ARG A 46 -6.38 5.27 3.95
N GLY A 47 -5.16 5.33 4.45
CA GLY A 47 -4.17 4.30 4.24
C GLY A 47 -3.57 3.86 5.57
N PHE A 48 -3.23 2.58 5.68
CA PHE A 48 -2.48 2.07 6.81
C PHE A 48 -1.54 0.95 6.37
N ALA A 49 -0.43 0.82 7.09
CA ALA A 49 0.43 -0.34 6.96
C ALA A 49 -0.28 -1.55 7.58
N GLU A 50 -0.51 -2.59 6.78
CA GLU A 50 -0.99 -3.87 7.28
C GLU A 50 0.22 -4.66 7.79
N ARG A 51 0.58 -5.74 7.10
CA ARG A 51 1.68 -6.60 7.47
C ARG A 51 2.91 -6.31 6.62
N GLN A 52 4.06 -6.27 7.26
CA GLN A 52 5.34 -5.92 6.66
C GLN A 52 6.25 -7.16 6.60
N ASN A 53 7.20 -7.17 5.67
CA ASN A 53 8.22 -8.21 5.50
C ASN A 53 7.66 -9.64 5.37
N ILE A 54 6.62 -9.80 4.55
CA ILE A 54 5.95 -11.09 4.30
C ILE A 54 6.69 -11.81 3.16
N THR A 55 7.25 -12.99 3.41
CA THR A 55 7.72 -13.85 2.33
C THR A 55 6.57 -14.68 1.79
N LEU A 56 6.33 -14.61 0.48
CA LEU A 56 5.25 -15.35 -0.15
C LEU A 56 5.61 -16.83 -0.31
N ASP A 57 4.77 -17.74 0.18
CA ASP A 57 4.97 -19.18 -0.02
C ASP A 57 4.59 -19.65 -1.43
N ASN A 58 3.72 -18.91 -2.12
CA ASN A 58 3.19 -19.23 -3.43
C ASN A 58 3.13 -17.98 -4.32
N ASP A 59 3.09 -18.18 -5.64
CA ASP A 59 2.86 -17.09 -6.59
C ASP A 59 1.54 -16.37 -6.26
N LEU A 60 1.61 -15.04 -6.17
CA LEU A 60 0.47 -14.18 -5.95
C LEU A 60 0.13 -13.45 -7.25
N ILE A 61 -1.07 -13.69 -7.78
CA ILE A 61 -1.57 -13.07 -9.01
C ILE A 61 -2.60 -12.01 -8.64
N LEU A 62 -2.34 -10.75 -9.00
CA LEU A 62 -3.17 -9.58 -8.68
C LEU A 62 -3.22 -8.66 -9.90
N GLY A 63 -4.41 -8.25 -10.35
CA GLY A 63 -4.56 -7.35 -11.49
C GLY A 63 -3.90 -7.88 -12.78
N GLY A 64 -3.79 -9.21 -12.91
CA GLY A 64 -3.08 -9.88 -14.01
C GLY A 64 -1.56 -9.88 -13.91
N GLN A 65 -0.97 -9.26 -12.88
CA GLN A 65 0.46 -9.29 -12.60
C GLN A 65 0.81 -10.41 -11.63
N ARG A 66 2.02 -10.95 -11.76
CA ARG A 66 2.52 -12.05 -10.93
C ARG A 66 3.64 -11.57 -10.01
N ILE A 67 3.46 -11.78 -8.72
CA ILE A 67 4.51 -11.72 -7.70
C ILE A 67 4.94 -13.15 -7.40
N ALA A 68 6.20 -13.48 -7.67
CA ALA A 68 6.69 -14.85 -7.53
C ALA A 68 6.78 -15.29 -6.05
N ALA A 69 6.58 -16.58 -5.81
CA ALA A 69 6.91 -17.22 -4.53
C ALA A 69 8.36 -16.93 -4.13
N GLY A 70 8.60 -16.82 -2.82
CA GLY A 70 9.89 -16.43 -2.24
C GLY A 70 10.15 -14.92 -2.24
N THR A 71 9.32 -14.11 -2.91
CA THR A 71 9.43 -12.65 -2.83
C THR A 71 8.99 -12.17 -1.44
N THR A 72 9.79 -11.30 -0.81
CA THR A 72 9.40 -10.60 0.41
C THR A 72 8.72 -9.27 0.06
N VAL A 73 7.52 -9.06 0.60
CA VAL A 73 6.66 -7.91 0.28
C VAL A 73 6.16 -7.20 1.54
N ASN A 74 5.72 -5.96 1.37
CA ASN A 74 4.96 -5.21 2.37
C ASN A 74 3.53 -5.00 1.88
N ALA A 75 2.56 -5.00 2.78
CA ALA A 75 1.15 -4.82 2.45
C ALA A 75 0.56 -3.58 3.13
N PHE A 76 -0.30 -2.89 2.39
CA PHE A 76 -1.01 -1.68 2.82
C PHE A 76 -2.48 -1.77 2.46
N GLY A 77 -3.35 -1.40 3.40
CA GLY A 77 -4.78 -1.25 3.14
C GLY A 77 -5.08 0.20 2.79
N ILE A 78 -5.78 0.43 1.68
CA ILE A 78 -6.30 1.74 1.27
C ILE A 78 -7.81 1.64 1.15
N PHE A 79 -8.54 2.62 1.68
CA PHE A 79 -10.00 2.60 1.63
C PHE A 79 -10.64 3.98 1.54
N TRP A 80 -11.79 4.00 0.87
CA TRP A 80 -12.61 5.16 0.58
C TRP A 80 -14.08 4.81 0.84
N ASP A 81 -14.62 5.25 1.99
CA ASP A 81 -15.96 4.86 2.45
C ASP A 81 -16.87 6.08 2.73
N PRO A 82 -17.29 6.80 1.68
CA PRO A 82 -18.16 7.94 1.84
C PRO A 82 -19.62 7.52 2.03
N ARG A 83 -20.33 8.21 2.94
CA ARG A 83 -21.76 7.97 3.21
C ARG A 83 -22.68 8.08 1.99
N SER A 84 -22.32 8.90 1.01
CA SER A 84 -23.09 9.15 -0.21
C SER A 84 -22.19 9.09 -1.43
N GLY A 85 -22.72 8.67 -2.57
CA GLY A 85 -21.98 8.56 -3.83
C GLY A 85 -21.12 9.80 -4.14
N THR A 86 -19.80 9.61 -4.17
CA THR A 86 -18.83 10.68 -4.41
C THR A 86 -17.56 10.11 -5.01
N THR A 87 -16.71 10.99 -5.56
CA THR A 87 -15.46 10.61 -6.20
C THR A 87 -14.24 11.15 -5.48
N ILE A 88 -13.11 10.46 -5.65
CA ILE A 88 -11.78 10.94 -5.29
C ILE A 88 -10.78 10.54 -6.36
N GLN A 89 -9.94 11.49 -6.77
CA GLN A 89 -8.87 11.28 -7.74
C GLN A 89 -7.55 11.78 -7.16
N GLY A 90 -6.48 11.02 -7.36
CA GLY A 90 -5.16 11.43 -6.89
C GLY A 90 -4.10 10.35 -6.97
N ASP A 91 -2.92 10.69 -6.49
CA ASP A 91 -1.76 9.82 -6.48
C ASP A 91 -1.36 9.48 -5.05
N ILE A 92 -1.28 8.18 -4.74
CA ILE A 92 -0.72 7.65 -3.51
C ILE A 92 0.72 7.21 -3.80
N ARG A 93 1.67 7.72 -3.01
CA ARG A 93 3.10 7.40 -3.16
C ARG A 93 3.54 6.49 -2.01
N PHE A 94 4.27 5.45 -2.36
CA PHE A 94 4.93 4.53 -1.43
C PHE A 94 6.44 4.80 -1.44
N ASP A 95 7.16 4.24 -0.47
CA ASP A 95 8.63 4.37 -0.42
C ASP A 95 9.38 3.35 -1.28
N THR A 96 8.65 2.39 -1.84
CA THR A 96 9.15 1.25 -2.60
C THR A 96 8.20 0.94 -3.74
N ASP A 97 8.75 0.31 -4.79
CA ASP A 97 7.96 -0.05 -5.98
C ASP A 97 6.77 -0.95 -5.62
N ILE A 98 5.63 -0.64 -6.23
CA ILE A 98 4.41 -1.43 -6.14
C ILE A 98 4.59 -2.67 -7.02
N LEU A 99 4.36 -3.84 -6.42
CA LEU A 99 4.47 -5.14 -7.07
C LEU A 99 3.10 -5.69 -7.49
N GLY A 100 2.01 -5.23 -6.86
CA GLY A 100 0.66 -5.62 -7.21
C GLY A 100 -0.39 -4.93 -6.36
N VAL A 101 -1.62 -4.90 -6.87
CA VAL A 101 -2.77 -4.32 -6.17
C VAL A 101 -3.92 -5.32 -6.24
N ALA A 102 -4.41 -5.74 -5.07
CA ALA A 102 -5.64 -6.52 -4.96
C ALA A 102 -6.82 -5.54 -4.97
N THR A 103 -7.67 -5.65 -5.98
CA THR A 103 -8.80 -4.74 -6.19
C THR A 103 -10.14 -5.43 -6.21
N THR A 104 -10.19 -6.74 -6.43
CA THR A 104 -11.46 -7.50 -6.42
C THR A 104 -11.70 -8.17 -5.08
N PHE A 105 -12.97 -8.43 -4.75
CA PHE A 105 -13.34 -9.25 -3.59
C PHE A 105 -12.53 -10.55 -3.51
N SER A 106 -12.39 -11.26 -4.64
CA SER A 106 -11.67 -12.54 -4.66
C SER A 106 -10.17 -12.39 -4.38
N GLU A 107 -9.53 -11.33 -4.88
CA GLU A 107 -8.12 -11.06 -4.59
C GLU A 107 -7.91 -10.65 -3.14
N LEU A 108 -8.83 -9.86 -2.59
CA LEU A 108 -8.80 -9.41 -1.20
C LEU A 108 -8.99 -10.59 -0.23
N ALA A 109 -10.01 -11.41 -0.45
CA ALA A 109 -10.24 -12.63 0.34
C ALA A 109 -9.06 -13.61 0.25
N LYS A 110 -8.43 -13.73 -0.93
CA LYS A 110 -7.20 -14.55 -1.11
C LYS A 110 -6.01 -13.99 -0.33
N THR A 111 -5.91 -12.67 -0.20
CA THR A 111 -4.77 -12.00 0.43
C THR A 111 -4.95 -11.74 1.92
N ASP A 112 -6.17 -11.79 2.46
CA ASP A 112 -6.43 -11.63 3.89
C ASP A 112 -5.64 -12.60 4.79
N PRO A 113 -5.57 -13.92 4.53
CA PRO A 113 -4.77 -14.82 5.38
C PRO A 113 -3.25 -14.60 5.26
N ILE A 114 -2.79 -13.89 4.21
CA ILE A 114 -1.37 -13.64 3.93
C ILE A 114 -0.94 -12.33 4.60
N ALA A 115 -1.68 -11.25 4.31
CA ALA A 115 -1.32 -9.87 4.58
C ALA A 115 -2.19 -9.19 5.64
N GLY A 116 -3.38 -9.75 5.93
CA GLY A 116 -4.27 -9.21 6.93
C GLY A 116 -3.64 -9.21 8.32
N LEU A 117 -3.89 -8.15 9.08
CA LEU A 117 -3.49 -8.07 10.48
C LEU A 117 -4.54 -8.77 11.35
N GLY A 118 -4.12 -9.70 12.21
CA GLY A 118 -5.03 -10.40 13.13
C GLY A 118 -5.73 -9.48 14.15
N SER A 119 -5.26 -8.24 14.31
CA SER A 119 -5.91 -7.21 15.13
C SER A 119 -6.99 -6.41 14.39
N VAL A 120 -7.10 -6.57 13.08
CA VAL A 120 -8.07 -5.86 12.22
C VAL A 120 -9.16 -6.85 11.84
N THR A 121 -10.41 -6.50 12.09
CA THR A 121 -11.55 -7.26 11.57
C THR A 121 -11.84 -6.80 10.14
N TYR A 122 -11.49 -7.63 9.17
CA TYR A 122 -11.85 -7.41 7.77
C TYR A 122 -13.29 -7.85 7.58
N LYS A 123 -14.21 -6.88 7.51
CA LYS A 123 -15.60 -7.16 7.19
C LYS A 123 -15.67 -7.39 5.69
N ASP A 124 -16.30 -8.49 5.30
CA ASP A 124 -16.48 -8.90 3.90
C ASP A 124 -17.90 -8.59 3.42
N PRO A 125 -18.26 -7.32 3.13
CA PRO A 125 -19.40 -7.10 2.28
C PRO A 125 -19.09 -7.75 0.93
N THR A 126 -20.10 -8.35 0.29
CA THR A 126 -19.99 -8.84 -1.09
C THR A 126 -19.58 -7.75 -2.09
N LEU A 127 -19.60 -6.48 -1.65
CA LEU A 127 -19.23 -5.28 -2.39
C LEU A 127 -17.79 -4.79 -2.08
N ARG A 128 -16.98 -5.54 -1.33
CA ARG A 128 -15.58 -5.15 -1.03
C ARG A 128 -14.72 -5.23 -2.29
N GLY A 129 -14.00 -4.16 -2.60
CA GLY A 129 -13.14 -4.06 -3.77
C GLY A 129 -13.45 -2.79 -4.56
N LEU A 130 -12.98 -2.77 -5.80
CA LEU A 130 -13.33 -1.78 -6.82
C LEU A 130 -14.38 -2.37 -7.76
N GLU A 131 -15.26 -1.51 -8.25
CA GLU A 131 -16.25 -1.83 -9.27
C GLU A 131 -15.69 -1.47 -10.65
N SER A 132 -15.44 -2.48 -11.47
CA SER A 132 -14.70 -2.36 -12.74
C SER A 132 -15.31 -1.43 -13.79
N ASN A 133 -16.56 -0.99 -13.61
CA ASN A 133 -17.26 -0.06 -14.50
C ASN A 133 -17.28 1.39 -13.98
N ARG A 134 -16.76 1.65 -12.77
CA ARG A 134 -16.79 2.97 -12.13
C ARG A 134 -15.43 3.43 -11.63
N ASP A 135 -14.60 2.49 -11.22
CA ASP A 135 -13.30 2.77 -10.61
C ASP A 135 -12.16 2.42 -11.55
N SER A 136 -11.08 3.18 -11.44
CA SER A 136 -9.84 2.86 -12.13
C SER A 136 -8.63 3.15 -11.26
N TYR A 137 -7.55 2.44 -11.56
CA TYR A 137 -6.26 2.69 -10.97
C TYR A 137 -5.16 2.43 -12.00
N ALA A 138 -4.00 3.06 -11.78
CA ALA A 138 -2.80 2.80 -12.55
C ALA A 138 -1.58 2.76 -11.62
N VAL A 139 -0.64 1.88 -11.92
CA VAL A 139 0.61 1.74 -11.18
C VAL A 139 1.78 2.22 -12.04
N ALA A 140 2.62 3.08 -11.47
CA ALA A 140 3.86 3.54 -12.06
C ALA A 140 4.97 3.58 -10.99
N GLY A 141 5.79 2.52 -10.93
CA GLY A 141 6.84 2.37 -9.92
C GLY A 141 6.25 2.35 -8.50
N ASP A 142 6.59 3.37 -7.71
CA ASP A 142 6.14 3.62 -6.34
C ASP A 142 4.80 4.38 -6.24
N THR A 143 4.11 4.61 -7.37
CA THR A 143 2.88 5.43 -7.42
C THR A 143 1.67 4.61 -7.80
N LEU A 144 0.61 4.81 -7.04
CA LEU A 144 -0.74 4.37 -7.38
C LEU A 144 -1.60 5.60 -7.68
N SER A 145 -1.93 5.80 -8.95
CA SER A 145 -2.96 6.75 -9.36
C SER A 145 -4.33 6.11 -9.21
N ILE A 146 -5.28 6.82 -8.61
CA ILE A 146 -6.64 6.34 -8.36
C ILE A 146 -7.68 7.30 -8.94
N ASP A 147 -8.79 6.73 -9.40
CA ASP A 147 -10.05 7.41 -9.68
C ASP A 147 -11.17 6.51 -9.16
N PHE A 148 -11.63 6.79 -7.94
CA PHE A 148 -12.62 5.98 -7.23
C PHE A 148 -13.96 6.70 -7.15
N ARG A 149 -15.04 5.93 -7.24
CA ARG A 149 -16.42 6.36 -7.12
C ARG A 149 -17.20 5.40 -6.24
N ALA A 150 -17.11 5.64 -4.94
CA ALA A 150 -17.79 4.85 -3.93
C ALA A 150 -19.07 5.51 -3.37
N SER A 151 -19.92 4.66 -2.80
CA SER A 151 -20.84 4.96 -1.70
C SER A 151 -20.77 3.83 -0.69
N SER A 152 -21.20 4.06 0.55
CA SER A 152 -21.25 3.02 1.58
C SER A 152 -22.02 1.76 1.09
N PRO A 153 -21.44 0.54 1.20
CA PRO A 153 -20.10 0.21 1.73
C PRO A 153 -19.01 0.46 0.69
N GLY A 154 -18.11 1.42 0.96
CA GLY A 154 -17.20 1.94 -0.07
C GLY A 154 -16.05 1.02 -0.50
N ASP A 155 -15.05 1.62 -1.12
CA ASP A 155 -13.98 0.92 -1.82
C ASP A 155 -12.85 0.53 -0.87
N PHE A 156 -12.32 -0.69 -1.06
CA PHE A 156 -11.14 -1.19 -0.36
C PHE A 156 -10.20 -1.84 -1.36
N ILE A 157 -8.92 -1.48 -1.29
CA ILE A 157 -7.87 -2.16 -2.03
C ILE A 157 -6.71 -2.50 -1.10
N ARG A 158 -5.91 -3.47 -1.52
CA ARG A 158 -4.65 -3.81 -0.84
C ARG A 158 -3.49 -3.67 -1.80
N VAL A 159 -2.50 -2.90 -1.41
CA VAL A 159 -1.29 -2.63 -2.21
C VAL A 159 -0.13 -3.45 -1.64
N PHE A 160 0.59 -4.13 -2.52
CA PHE A 160 1.81 -4.85 -2.20
C PHE A 160 3.01 -4.12 -2.78
N THR A 161 4.01 -3.82 -1.96
CA THR A 161 5.26 -3.19 -2.39
C THR A 161 6.46 -4.08 -2.13
N ALA A 162 7.58 -3.77 -2.77
CA ALA A 162 8.87 -4.34 -2.45
C ALA A 162 9.31 -3.99 -1.02
N VAL A 163 10.26 -4.75 -0.49
CA VAL A 163 10.95 -4.37 0.76
C VAL A 163 12.14 -3.45 0.45
N PRO A 164 12.38 -2.39 1.26
CA PRO A 164 13.58 -1.58 1.12
C PRO A 164 14.83 -2.45 1.25
N THR A 165 15.72 -2.43 0.25
CA THR A 165 16.98 -3.18 0.34
C THR A 165 17.91 -2.48 1.34
N PRO A 166 18.44 -3.17 2.37
CA PRO A 166 19.34 -2.55 3.36
C PRO A 166 20.63 -1.95 2.77
N GLY A 167 20.99 -2.27 1.53
CA GLY A 167 22.26 -1.90 0.90
C GLY A 167 22.38 -0.44 0.42
N ALA A 168 21.28 0.24 0.09
CA ALA A 168 21.36 1.59 -0.49
C ALA A 168 21.90 2.62 0.52
N VAL A 169 21.56 2.48 1.80
CA VAL A 169 22.03 3.36 2.88
C VAL A 169 23.48 3.05 3.28
N ALA A 170 23.87 1.77 3.28
CA ALA A 170 25.23 1.35 3.61
C ALA A 170 26.27 1.81 2.57
N CYS A 171 25.93 1.81 1.28
CA CYS A 171 26.82 2.27 0.22
C CYS A 171 27.08 3.78 0.25
N LEU A 172 26.09 4.60 0.64
CA LEU A 172 26.27 6.05 0.76
C LEU A 172 27.15 6.42 1.97
N ALA A 173 26.99 5.69 3.09
CA ALA A 173 27.85 5.85 4.27
C ALA A 173 29.31 5.42 3.99
N ALA A 174 29.53 4.34 3.22
CA ALA A 174 30.86 3.90 2.83
C ALA A 174 31.54 4.88 1.84
N ALA A 175 30.79 5.45 0.89
CA ALA A 175 31.31 6.44 -0.05
C ALA A 175 31.71 7.76 0.62
N GLY A 176 30.94 8.21 1.62
CA GLY A 176 31.24 9.44 2.38
C GLY A 176 32.51 9.36 3.23
N VAL A 177 32.78 8.21 3.86
CA VAL A 177 33.99 8.00 4.68
C VAL A 177 35.24 7.82 3.79
N GLY A 178 35.11 7.16 2.64
CA GLY A 178 36.22 6.98 1.69
C GLY A 178 36.73 8.29 1.08
N ALA A 179 35.83 9.24 0.78
CA ALA A 179 36.21 10.53 0.20
C ALA A 179 36.96 11.44 1.18
N VAL A 180 36.66 11.36 2.48
CA VAL A 180 37.35 12.15 3.52
C VAL A 180 38.75 11.59 3.82
N ALA A 181 38.93 10.28 3.75
CA ALA A 181 40.23 9.64 4.00
C ALA A 181 41.27 9.91 2.89
N ILE A 182 40.84 10.05 1.63
CA ILE A 182 41.74 10.30 0.49
C ILE A 182 42.26 11.75 0.46
N ARG A 183 41.57 12.70 1.09
CA ARG A 183 41.96 14.12 1.08
C ARG A 183 43.09 14.48 2.06
N ARG A 184 43.60 13.53 2.85
CA ARG A 184 44.69 13.78 3.84
C ARG A 184 46.07 13.27 3.41
N ARG A 185 46.27 12.91 2.15
CA ARG A 185 47.59 12.57 1.59
C ARG A 185 47.87 13.35 0.32
N ARG A 186 48.09 14.66 0.45
CA ARG A 186 48.90 15.48 -0.44
C ARG A 186 49.63 16.53 0.38
#